data_AF-A0A382KR44-F1
#
_entry.id   AF-A0A382KR44-F1
#
_cell.length_a   1.000
_cell.length_b   1.000
_cell.length_c   1.000
_cell.angle_alpha   90.00
_cell.angle_beta   90.00
_cell.angle_gamma   90.00
#
_symmetry.space_group_name_H-M   'P 1'
#
loop_
_entity.id
_entity.type
_entity.pdbx_description
1 polymer ?
#
loop_
_entity_poly.entity_id
_entity_poly.type
_entity_poly.pdbx_seq_one_letter_code
_entity_poly.pdbx_strand_id
1 'polypeptide(L)'
;VDFVIREARMLDEQQYVEWLELFTEDGVYWMPLEFGQTEEKLTTSLMYEDLLLLKTRVQRLSGKRTYSQLPKSRCQHLLQTPTVDKIDATNND
;
A
#
# COMPACT_ATOMS: atom_id res chain seq x y z
N VAL A 1 3.05 -9.07 14.56
CA VAL A 1 3.65 -8.95 13.21
C VAL A 1 2.82 -9.61 12.12
N ASP A 2 1.92 -10.52 12.48
CA ASP A 2 0.99 -11.20 11.56
C ASP A 2 0.18 -10.27 10.66
N PHE A 3 -0.09 -9.04 11.10
CA PHE A 3 -0.71 -8.01 10.26
C PHE A 3 0.06 -7.78 8.95
N VAL A 4 1.36 -7.46 9.02
CA VAL A 4 2.21 -7.16 7.85
C VAL A 4 2.36 -8.39 6.94
N ILE A 5 2.45 -9.59 7.53
CA ILE A 5 2.54 -10.85 6.79
C ILE A 5 1.24 -11.10 5.99
N ARG A 6 0.08 -10.84 6.60
CA ARG A 6 -1.22 -10.96 5.93
C ARG A 6 -1.39 -9.90 4.84
N GLU A 7 -0.98 -8.66 5.09
CA GLU A 7 -1.01 -7.59 4.08
C GLU A 7 -0.22 -7.97 2.83
N ALA A 8 1.03 -8.41 3.00
CA ALA A 8 1.88 -8.86 1.89
C ALA A 8 1.22 -9.99 1.07
N ARG A 9 0.59 -10.94 1.76
CA ARG A 9 -0.16 -12.02 1.11
C ARG A 9 -1.37 -11.51 0.32
N MET A 10 -2.13 -10.55 0.86
CA MET A 10 -3.26 -9.95 0.14
C MET A 10 -2.80 -9.31 -1.18
N LEU A 11 -1.67 -8.61 -1.17
CA LEU A 11 -1.09 -8.02 -2.38
C LEU A 11 -0.66 -9.09 -3.38
N ASP A 12 0.00 -10.15 -2.93
CA ASP A 12 0.45 -11.27 -3.77
C ASP A 12 -0.72 -12.05 -4.41
N GLU A 13 -1.82 -12.19 -3.67
CA GLU A 13 -3.07 -12.80 -4.13
C GLU A 13 -3.99 -11.81 -4.88
N GLN A 14 -3.57 -10.55 -5.05
CA GLN A 14 -4.29 -9.47 -5.75
C GLN A 14 -5.65 -9.11 -5.11
N GLN A 15 -5.77 -9.29 -3.80
CA GLN A 15 -6.93 -8.93 -2.97
C GLN A 15 -6.91 -7.42 -2.66
N TYR A 16 -6.91 -6.59 -3.71
CA TYR A 16 -6.70 -5.15 -3.59
C TYR A 16 -7.84 -4.40 -2.90
N VAL A 17 -9.06 -4.95 -2.94
CA VAL A 17 -10.23 -4.33 -2.28
C VAL A 17 -10.12 -4.52 -0.78
N GLU A 18 -9.80 -5.73 -0.34
CA GLU A 18 -9.57 -6.08 1.06
C GLU A 18 -8.31 -5.40 1.62
N TRP A 19 -7.25 -5.28 0.81
CA TRP A 19 -6.07 -4.51 1.18
C TRP A 19 -6.39 -3.03 1.43
N LEU A 20 -7.28 -2.44 0.63
CA LEU A 20 -7.69 -1.04 0.80
C LEU A 20 -8.46 -0.81 2.11
N GLU A 21 -9.17 -1.82 2.62
CA GLU A 21 -9.88 -1.76 3.90
C GLU A 21 -8.93 -1.71 5.12
N LEU A 22 -7.64 -1.97 4.92
CA LEU A 22 -6.62 -1.84 5.97
C LEU A 22 -6.25 -0.38 6.27
N PHE A 23 -6.60 0.56 5.40
CA PHE A 23 -6.29 1.98 5.56
C PHE A 23 -7.32 2.68 6.44
N THR A 24 -6.84 3.54 7.33
CA THR A 24 -7.68 4.53 8.02
C THR A 24 -8.17 5.60 7.04
N GLU A 25 -9.20 6.35 7.42
CA GLU A 25 -9.76 7.41 6.56
C GLU A 25 -8.75 8.52 6.23
N ASP A 26 -7.80 8.77 7.13
CA ASP A 26 -6.72 9.74 7.02
C ASP A 26 -5.39 9.12 6.53
N GLY A 27 -5.40 7.83 6.16
CA GLY A 27 -4.22 7.11 5.69
C GLY A 27 -3.69 7.66 4.37
N VAL A 28 -2.35 7.77 4.27
CA VAL A 28 -1.65 8.23 3.08
C VAL A 28 -0.60 7.20 2.66
N TYR A 29 -0.68 6.74 1.41
CA TYR A 29 0.34 5.90 0.80
C TYR A 29 1.41 6.79 0.15
N TRP A 30 2.54 6.95 0.84
CA TRP A 30 3.64 7.80 0.40
C TRP A 30 4.89 6.99 0.05
N MET A 31 5.39 7.21 -1.17
CA MET A 31 6.67 6.71 -1.66
C MET A 31 7.48 7.90 -2.19
N PRO A 32 8.56 8.31 -1.51
CA PRO A 32 9.35 9.47 -1.92
C PRO A 32 10.09 9.23 -3.24
N LEU A 33 10.47 10.33 -3.90
CA LEU A 33 11.30 10.26 -5.11
C LEU A 33 12.77 10.00 -4.79
N GLU A 34 13.25 10.55 -3.68
CA GLU A 34 14.65 10.54 -3.30
C GLU A 34 14.87 9.94 -1.91
N PHE A 35 16.08 9.42 -1.69
CA PHE A 35 16.49 8.95 -0.38
C PHE A 35 16.56 10.13 0.61
N GLY A 36 15.89 10.00 1.75
CA GLY A 36 15.90 11.02 2.79
C GLY A 36 15.00 12.22 2.52
N GLN A 37 14.10 12.15 1.53
CA GLN A 37 13.06 13.18 1.35
C GLN A 37 12.19 13.27 2.61
N THR A 38 12.09 14.47 3.19
CA THR A 38 11.30 14.73 4.40
C THR A 38 9.97 15.44 4.11
N GLU A 39 9.93 16.24 3.06
CA GLU A 39 8.75 17.04 2.69
C GLU A 39 7.94 16.31 1.61
N GLU A 40 6.80 15.76 1.98
CA GLU A 40 5.94 14.96 1.12
C GLU A 40 5.04 15.81 0.21
N LYS A 41 4.69 17.04 0.63
CA LYS A 41 3.76 17.94 -0.08
C LYS A 41 4.43 18.99 -0.95
N LEU A 42 5.68 19.34 -0.65
CA LEU A 42 6.42 20.40 -1.35
C LEU A 42 7.42 19.84 -2.38
N THR A 43 7.62 18.52 -2.38
CA THR A 43 8.54 17.82 -3.28
C THR A 43 7.79 16.70 -4.00
N THR A 44 8.08 16.53 -5.28
CA THR A 44 7.52 15.42 -6.07
C THR A 44 7.82 14.07 -5.43
N SER A 45 6.83 13.20 -5.36
CA SER A 45 6.94 11.84 -4.85
C SER A 45 6.63 10.83 -5.97
N LEU A 46 7.16 9.60 -5.89
CA LEU A 46 6.77 8.53 -6.81
C LEU A 46 5.29 8.17 -6.63
N MET A 47 4.84 8.14 -5.38
CA MET A 47 3.43 8.03 -5.00
C MET A 47 3.16 8.90 -3.79
N TYR A 48 2.07 9.67 -3.84
CA TYR A 48 1.51 10.36 -2.68
C TYR A 48 0.00 10.28 -2.85
N GLU A 49 -0.59 9.21 -2.34
CA GLU A 49 -1.99 8.86 -2.60
C GLU A 49 -2.76 8.83 -1.29
N ASP A 50 -3.79 9.66 -1.20
CA ASP A 50 -4.84 9.51 -0.20
C ASP A 50 -5.75 8.33 -0.55
N LEU A 51 -6.73 8.04 0.32
CA LEU A 51 -7.65 6.93 0.12
C LEU A 51 -8.47 7.05 -1.18
N LEU A 52 -8.77 8.28 -1.65
CA LEU A 52 -9.50 8.50 -2.90
C LEU A 52 -8.65 8.13 -4.13
N LEU A 53 -7.38 8.52 -4.13
CA LEU A 53 -6.43 8.20 -5.19
C LEU A 53 -6.12 6.69 -5.20
N LEU A 54 -5.93 6.07 -4.03
CA LEU A 54 -5.75 4.62 -3.91
C LEU A 54 -6.98 3.85 -4.44
N LYS A 55 -8.20 4.28 -4.09
CA LYS A 55 -9.45 3.70 -4.64
C LYS A 55 -9.45 3.72 -6.16
N THR A 56 -9.08 4.85 -6.75
CA THR A 56 -9.00 5.02 -8.21
C THR A 56 -7.97 4.06 -8.82
N ARG A 57 -6.81 3.89 -8.19
CA ARG A 57 -5.77 2.93 -8.60
C ARG A 57 -6.30 1.49 -8.56
N VAL A 58 -6.94 1.08 -7.47
CA VAL A 58 -7.50 -0.28 -7.31
C VAL A 58 -8.57 -0.55 -8.37
N GLN A 59 -9.49 0.40 -8.60
CA GLN A 59 -10.50 0.28 -9.66
C GLN A 59 -9.87 0.10 -11.05
N ARG A 60 -8.81 0.86 -11.34
CA ARG A 60 -8.05 0.69 -12.59
C ARG A 60 -7.45 -0.71 -12.70
N LEU A 61 -6.88 -1.26 -11.63
CA LEU A 61 -6.29 -2.61 -11.65
C LEU A 61 -7.34 -3.69 -11.93
N SER A 62 -8.59 -3.50 -11.51
CA SER A 62 -9.71 -4.40 -11.83
C SER A 62 -10.27 -4.22 -13.25
N GLY A 63 -9.94 -3.13 -13.93
CA GLY A 63 -10.48 -2.78 -15.24
C GLY A 63 -10.02 -3.72 -16.36
N LYS A 64 -10.96 -4.12 -17.23
CA LYS A 64 -10.70 -4.94 -18.43
C LYS A 64 -9.80 -4.26 -19.47
N ARG A 65 -9.61 -2.94 -19.38
CA ARG A 65 -8.81 -2.12 -20.30
C ARG A 65 -7.41 -1.80 -19.77
N THR A 66 -7.00 -2.40 -18.66
CA THR A 66 -5.65 -2.22 -18.10
C THR A 66 -4.71 -3.19 -18.80
N TYR A 67 -4.35 -2.86 -20.05
CA TYR A 67 -3.56 -3.71 -20.94
C TYR A 67 -2.17 -4.07 -20.40
N SER A 68 -1.57 -3.19 -19.59
CA SER A 68 -0.31 -3.47 -18.89
C SER A 68 -0.42 -4.57 -17.81
N GLN A 69 -1.62 -5.06 -17.54
CA GLN A 69 -1.94 -6.12 -16.58
C GLN A 69 -2.65 -7.31 -17.27
N LEU A 70 -2.47 -7.47 -18.59
CA LEU A 70 -3.00 -8.60 -19.35
C LEU A 70 -1.85 -9.36 -20.04
N PRO A 71 -1.43 -10.53 -19.53
CA PRO A 71 -1.97 -11.24 -18.36
C PRO A 71 -1.62 -10.55 -17.04
N LYS A 72 -2.36 -10.88 -15.97
CA LYS A 72 -2.13 -10.33 -14.64
C LYS A 72 -0.70 -10.59 -14.19
N SER A 73 -0.06 -9.57 -13.63
CA SER A 73 1.24 -9.72 -13.00
C SER A 73 1.14 -10.71 -11.85
N ARG A 74 2.15 -11.56 -11.70
CA ARG A 74 2.37 -12.34 -10.49
C ARG A 74 3.43 -11.60 -9.68
N CYS A 75 3.17 -11.35 -8.40
CA CYS A 75 4.13 -10.73 -7.49
C CYS A 75 4.38 -11.63 -6.29
N GLN A 76 5.49 -11.34 -5.62
CA GLN A 76 5.86 -11.95 -4.35
C GLN A 76 6.54 -10.86 -3.51
N HIS A 77 6.01 -10.60 -2.32
CA HIS A 77 6.63 -9.68 -1.36
C HIS A 77 7.50 -10.47 -0.39
N LEU A 78 8.82 -10.49 -0.62
CA LEU A 78 9.77 -11.15 0.27
C LEU A 78 10.06 -10.27 1.49
N LEU A 79 9.61 -10.71 2.66
CA LEU A 79 9.86 -10.04 3.93
C LEU A 79 10.98 -10.72 4.72
N GLN A 80 11.85 -9.93 5.34
CA GLN A 80 12.62 -10.40 6.50
C GLN A 80 11.65 -10.60 7.68
N THR A 81 12.03 -11.41 8.68
CA THR A 81 11.20 -11.62 9.88
C THR A 81 10.91 -10.28 10.55
N PRO A 82 9.65 -9.79 10.53
CA PRO A 82 9.34 -8.50 11.09
C PRO A 82 9.50 -8.54 12.61
N THR A 83 9.90 -7.42 13.20
CA THR A 83 9.99 -7.23 14.65
C THR A 83 9.21 -5.99 15.05
N VAL A 84 8.88 -5.88 16.33
CA VAL A 84 8.14 -4.73 16.89
C VAL A 84 9.02 -4.05 17.92
N ASP A 85 9.37 -2.79 17.66
CA ASP A 85 10.22 -2.02 18.57
C ASP A 85 9.41 -1.39 19.72
N LYS A 86 8.17 -0.98 19.45
CA LYS A 86 7.25 -0.38 20.43
C LYS A 86 5.79 -0.67 20.06
N ILE A 87 4.96 -0.89 21.08
CA ILE A 87 3.50 -0.95 20.95
C ILE A 87 2.92 0.19 21.80
N ASP A 88 2.09 1.04 21.20
CA ASP A 88 1.32 2.05 21.92
C ASP A 88 -0.14 1.60 22.06
N ALA A 89 -0.54 1.19 23.25
CA ALA A 89 -1.89 0.69 23.50
C ALA A 89 -2.96 1.80 23.52
N THR A 90 -2.58 3.08 23.49
CA THR A 90 -3.51 4.21 23.66
C THR A 90 -3.97 4.86 22.35
N ASN A 91 -3.29 4.59 21.23
CA ASN A 91 -3.58 5.15 19.90
C ASN A 91 -3.87 4.06 18.85
N ASN A 92 -4.18 2.83 19.26
CA ASN A 92 -4.40 1.68 18.37
C ASN A 92 -5.89 1.35 18.15
N ASP A 93 -6.80 2.24 18.56
CA ASP A 93 -8.25 2.11 18.37
C ASP A 93 -8.71 2.75 17.05
#